data_AF-D1MG04-F1
#
_entry.id   AF-D1MG04-F1
#
_cell.length_a   1.000
_cell.length_b   1.000
_cell.length_c   1.000
_cell.angle_alpha   90.00
_cell.angle_beta   90.00
_cell.angle_gamma   90.00
#
_symmetry.space_group_name_H-M   'P 1'
#
loop_
_entity.id
_entity.type
_entity.pdbx_description
1 polymer ?
#
loop_
_entity_poly.entity_id
_entity_poly.type
_entity_poly.pdbx_seq_one_letter_code
_entity_poly.pdbx_strand_id
1 'polypeptide(L)'
;DEIDEKVLKILLDVSADQINILDIDHMNIGAYIRNTLKVDKNESRQDALFDIYRVMRPGEPPTIDTAEAMFHSLFFDPERYDLSAVGRVKMNLRMDLDCPDTVRVLRQEDILAVVKMLVELRDGRGEIDDIDNLGNRRVRSVGELMENQYRIGLLRMERAIKERMSSVEIDTVMPQDLINAKPAAAAVREFFGSSQLSQFMDQTNPLSEITHKRRLSALGPGGLTRERAGFEVRDVHPTHYGRICPIETPEGPNIGLINSLATFARVNKYGFIESPYRKIIDGKVTKEVIYLSAMEEAKHYVAQANSSLDSEGRFTEEFVVCRHAGEVLMAPRDHVDLMDVSPKQLVSVAAALIPFLENDDANRALMGSNMQRQAVPLVRAEAPFVGTGMEAVVARDSGAAVSAKRSGIVDQVDATRIVIRATEDLDPSKSGVDIYRLQKFQRSNQSTCINQRPLVHVGDRVEKGDIIADGPSTDLGDLALGRNVLVAFMPWNGYNYEDSILLSERIVADDVFTSIHIEEFEVAARDTKLGPEEITRDIPNVAEEALRNLDEAGIIYIGAEVQPG
;
A
#
# COMPACT_ATOMS: atom_id res chain seq x y z
N ASP A 1 -10.47 12.67 -52.73
CA ASP A 1 -11.52 13.72 -52.78
C ASP A 1 -12.90 13.12 -52.82
N GLU A 2 -13.91 13.94 -52.55
CA GLU A 2 -15.31 13.55 -52.70
C GLU A 2 -15.59 13.25 -54.18
N ILE A 3 -16.21 12.11 -54.46
CA ILE A 3 -16.51 11.68 -55.83
C ILE A 3 -17.73 12.47 -56.30
N ASP A 4 -17.49 13.50 -57.09
CA ASP A 4 -18.53 14.28 -57.77
C ASP A 4 -18.69 13.83 -59.24
N GLU A 5 -19.72 14.34 -59.94
CA GLU A 5 -19.99 13.99 -61.34
C GLU A 5 -18.81 14.28 -62.29
N LYS A 6 -17.91 15.21 -61.94
CA LYS A 6 -16.76 15.59 -62.77
C LYS A 6 -15.63 14.58 -62.59
N VAL A 7 -15.33 14.22 -61.34
CA VAL A 7 -14.33 13.20 -61.00
C VAL A 7 -14.76 11.83 -61.55
N LEU A 8 -16.06 11.51 -61.51
CA LEU A 8 -16.59 10.26 -62.04
C LEU A 8 -16.34 10.12 -63.56
N LYS A 9 -16.51 11.20 -64.35
CA LYS A 9 -16.21 11.19 -65.80
C LYS A 9 -14.72 10.92 -66.08
N ILE A 10 -13.84 11.54 -65.29
CA ILE A 10 -12.39 11.32 -65.42
C ILE A 10 -12.03 9.87 -65.10
N LEU A 11 -12.63 9.29 -64.06
CA LEU A 11 -12.39 7.89 -63.69
C LEU A 11 -12.91 6.90 -64.75
N LEU A 12 -14.03 7.22 -65.41
CA LEU A 12 -14.56 6.45 -66.54
C LEU A 12 -13.66 6.52 -67.79
N ASP A 13 -13.07 7.68 -68.08
CA ASP A 13 -12.13 7.86 -69.19
C ASP A 13 -10.81 7.09 -68.97
N VAL A 14 -10.41 6.87 -67.70
CA VAL A 14 -9.20 6.12 -67.32
C VAL A 14 -9.41 4.59 -67.37
N SER A 15 -10.62 4.11 -67.67
CA SER A 15 -10.95 2.67 -67.76
C SER A 15 -10.60 1.88 -66.48
N ALA A 16 -10.89 2.44 -65.31
CA ALA A 16 -10.71 1.72 -64.05
C ALA A 16 -11.86 0.71 -63.83
N ASP A 17 -11.55 -0.58 -63.83
CA ASP A 17 -12.54 -1.67 -63.61
C ASP A 17 -13.02 -1.77 -62.14
N GLN A 18 -12.29 -1.17 -61.20
CA GLN A 18 -12.59 -1.16 -59.76
C GLN A 18 -12.25 0.18 -59.11
N ILE A 19 -13.13 0.65 -58.21
CA ILE A 19 -12.93 1.87 -57.42
C ILE A 19 -13.11 1.52 -55.94
N ASN A 20 -12.10 1.82 -55.13
CA ASN A 20 -12.19 1.69 -53.68
C ASN A 20 -12.80 2.96 -53.09
N ILE A 21 -13.89 2.82 -52.36
CA ILE A 21 -14.57 3.91 -51.65
C ILE A 21 -14.44 3.73 -50.15
N LEU A 22 -14.48 4.84 -49.41
CA LEU A 22 -14.56 4.81 -47.95
C LEU A 22 -16.00 4.51 -47.53
N ASP A 23 -16.17 3.50 -46.69
CA ASP A 23 -17.47 3.11 -46.13
C ASP A 23 -17.85 4.02 -44.97
N ILE A 24 -18.45 5.16 -45.28
CA ILE A 24 -18.85 6.19 -44.30
C ILE A 24 -20.37 6.36 -44.40
N ASP A 25 -21.09 5.97 -43.35
CA ASP A 25 -22.55 6.04 -43.29
C ASP A 25 -23.07 7.13 -42.35
N HIS A 26 -22.18 7.80 -41.59
CA HIS A 26 -22.49 8.81 -40.57
C HIS A 26 -23.39 8.33 -39.41
N MET A 27 -23.69 7.03 -39.35
CA MET A 27 -24.51 6.41 -38.31
C MET A 27 -23.71 5.41 -37.48
N ASN A 28 -23.07 4.44 -38.14
CA ASN A 28 -22.24 3.41 -37.51
C ASN A 28 -20.74 3.63 -37.74
N ILE A 29 -20.37 4.39 -38.78
CA ILE A 29 -18.99 4.68 -39.16
C ILE A 29 -18.86 6.18 -39.49
N GLY A 30 -18.14 6.90 -38.64
CA GLY A 30 -17.88 8.32 -38.80
C GLY A 30 -16.74 8.66 -39.78
N ALA A 31 -16.83 9.84 -40.40
CA ALA A 31 -15.81 10.37 -41.32
C ALA A 31 -14.56 10.96 -40.60
N TYR A 32 -14.19 10.47 -39.42
CA TYR A 32 -13.24 11.17 -38.53
C TYR A 32 -11.84 11.28 -39.15
N ILE A 33 -11.25 10.17 -39.59
CA ILE A 33 -9.90 10.16 -40.19
C ILE A 33 -9.88 10.95 -41.50
N ARG A 34 -10.92 10.81 -42.36
CA ARG A 34 -11.06 11.59 -43.60
C ARG A 34 -11.05 13.09 -43.32
N ASN A 35 -11.81 13.53 -42.32
CA ASN A 35 -11.90 14.94 -41.96
C ASN A 35 -10.58 15.45 -41.38
N THR A 36 -9.88 14.65 -40.58
CA THR A 36 -8.54 14.98 -40.07
C THR A 36 -7.54 15.14 -41.21
N LEU A 37 -7.49 14.19 -42.16
CA LEU A 37 -6.60 14.26 -43.33
C LEU A 37 -6.91 15.46 -44.24
N LYS A 38 -8.16 15.93 -44.29
CA LYS A 38 -8.53 17.12 -45.06
C LYS A 38 -8.01 18.43 -44.43
N VAL A 39 -7.82 18.44 -43.11
CA VAL A 39 -7.32 19.61 -42.36
C VAL A 39 -5.79 19.56 -42.22
N ASP A 40 -5.20 18.36 -42.29
CA ASP A 40 -3.76 18.18 -42.25
C ASP A 40 -3.10 18.89 -43.45
N LYS A 41 -2.07 19.67 -43.14
CA LYS A 41 -1.31 20.45 -44.13
C LYS A 41 -0.02 19.74 -44.54
N ASN A 42 0.32 18.66 -43.85
CA ASN A 42 1.55 17.91 -44.08
C ASN A 42 1.34 16.92 -45.23
N GLU A 43 2.10 17.08 -46.30
CA GLU A 43 2.04 16.18 -47.46
C GLU A 43 3.12 15.09 -47.40
N SER A 44 4.16 15.30 -46.58
CA SER A 44 5.28 14.38 -46.43
C SER A 44 5.62 14.08 -44.97
N ARG A 45 6.31 12.95 -44.73
CA ARG A 45 6.85 12.59 -43.42
C ARG A 45 7.77 13.68 -42.87
N GLN A 46 8.52 14.35 -43.75
CA GLN A 46 9.44 15.43 -43.36
C GLN A 46 8.67 16.62 -42.79
N ASP A 47 7.59 17.04 -43.45
CA ASP A 47 6.77 18.17 -43.00
C ASP A 47 6.14 17.85 -41.63
N ALA A 48 5.60 16.64 -41.46
CA ALA A 48 5.06 16.17 -40.19
C ALA A 48 6.10 16.17 -39.06
N LEU A 49 7.33 15.70 -39.33
CA LEU A 49 8.42 15.73 -38.35
C LEU A 49 8.82 17.17 -37.97
N PHE A 50 8.84 18.09 -38.95
CA PHE A 50 9.15 19.49 -38.69
C PHE A 50 8.09 20.18 -37.85
N ASP A 51 6.82 19.89 -38.08
CA ASP A 51 5.73 20.43 -37.28
C ASP A 51 5.74 19.87 -35.85
N ILE A 52 5.98 18.57 -35.67
CA ILE A 52 6.17 17.97 -34.32
C ILE A 52 7.35 18.64 -33.60
N TYR A 53 8.47 18.84 -34.29
CA TYR A 53 9.65 19.49 -33.71
C TYR A 53 9.35 20.93 -33.27
N ARG A 54 8.64 21.71 -34.10
CA ARG A 54 8.26 23.09 -33.78
C ARG A 54 7.36 23.20 -32.55
N VAL A 55 6.45 22.24 -32.35
CA VAL A 55 5.58 22.18 -31.17
C VAL A 55 6.40 21.88 -29.91
N MET A 56 7.33 20.93 -29.99
CA MET A 56 8.16 20.53 -28.84
C MET A 56 9.26 21.55 -28.51
N ARG A 57 9.81 22.22 -29.53
CA ARG A 57 10.88 23.21 -29.42
C ARG A 57 10.55 24.46 -30.23
N PRO A 58 9.68 25.35 -29.69
CA PRO A 58 9.34 26.59 -30.37
C PRO A 58 10.57 27.49 -30.48
N GLY A 59 10.96 27.82 -31.72
CA GLY A 59 12.03 28.79 -32.02
C GLY A 59 13.34 28.19 -32.53
N GLU A 60 13.54 26.86 -32.47
CA GLU A 60 14.69 26.20 -33.08
C GLU A 60 14.34 25.76 -34.53
N PRO A 61 15.16 26.09 -35.55
CA PRO A 61 14.91 25.62 -36.91
C PRO A 61 15.15 24.09 -37.00
N PRO A 62 14.17 23.31 -37.47
CA PRO A 62 14.33 21.86 -37.56
C PRO A 62 15.24 21.48 -38.73
N THR A 63 16.10 20.50 -38.51
CA THR A 63 16.75 19.72 -39.60
C THR A 63 16.15 18.33 -39.62
N ILE A 64 16.23 17.62 -40.76
CA ILE A 64 15.66 16.27 -40.89
C ILE A 64 16.24 15.34 -39.82
N ASP A 65 17.56 15.33 -39.68
CA ASP A 65 18.25 14.45 -38.73
C ASP A 65 17.87 14.76 -37.27
N THR A 66 17.78 16.05 -36.90
CA THR A 66 17.44 16.43 -35.52
C THR A 66 15.98 16.15 -35.18
N ALA A 67 15.07 16.36 -36.14
CA ALA A 67 13.65 16.07 -35.98
C ALA A 67 13.38 14.56 -35.90
N GLU A 68 14.02 13.77 -36.76
CA GLU A 68 13.90 12.31 -36.75
C GLU A 68 14.50 11.70 -35.48
N ALA A 69 15.70 12.13 -35.08
CA ALA A 69 16.33 11.67 -33.84
C ALA A 69 15.48 12.03 -32.60
N MET A 70 14.91 13.24 -32.56
CA MET A 70 13.99 13.64 -31.48
C MET A 70 12.76 12.74 -31.43
N PHE A 71 12.09 12.54 -32.57
CA PHE A 71 10.87 11.73 -32.62
C PHE A 71 11.14 10.28 -32.21
N HIS A 72 12.24 9.69 -32.69
CA HIS A 72 12.68 8.37 -32.28
C HIS A 72 12.92 8.30 -30.76
N SER A 73 13.61 9.30 -30.22
CA SER A 73 13.96 9.43 -28.80
C SER A 73 12.75 9.55 -27.87
N LEU A 74 11.61 10.01 -28.36
CA LEU A 74 10.40 10.20 -27.54
C LEU A 74 9.70 8.89 -27.18
N PHE A 75 9.60 7.94 -28.11
CA PHE A 75 8.73 6.76 -27.95
C PHE A 75 9.40 5.42 -28.27
N PHE A 76 10.48 5.43 -29.04
CA PHE A 76 11.12 4.22 -29.58
C PHE A 76 12.50 3.94 -28.96
N ASP A 77 13.01 4.88 -28.16
CA ASP A 77 14.30 4.74 -27.45
C ASP A 77 14.10 4.12 -26.05
N PRO A 78 14.63 2.91 -25.78
CA PRO A 78 14.46 2.21 -24.51
C PRO A 78 15.17 2.89 -23.32
N GLU A 79 16.13 3.80 -23.56
CA GLU A 79 16.76 4.55 -22.47
C GLU A 79 15.83 5.64 -21.91
N ARG A 80 14.94 6.18 -22.76
CA ARG A 80 14.09 7.33 -22.45
C ARG A 80 12.62 6.99 -22.27
N TYR A 81 12.13 5.96 -22.94
CA TYR A 81 10.74 5.54 -22.88
C TYR A 81 10.63 4.09 -22.44
N ASP A 82 9.85 3.85 -21.39
CA ASP A 82 9.61 2.52 -20.84
C ASP A 82 8.16 2.43 -20.34
N LEU A 83 7.33 1.63 -21.02
CA LEU A 83 5.96 1.31 -20.58
C LEU A 83 5.94 0.50 -19.28
N SER A 84 7.08 -0.07 -18.87
CA SER A 84 7.20 -1.22 -17.98
C SER A 84 6.50 -2.48 -18.51
N ALA A 85 6.81 -3.63 -17.94
CA ALA A 85 6.11 -4.86 -18.26
C ALA A 85 4.60 -4.73 -18.01
N VAL A 86 4.20 -3.98 -16.97
CA VAL A 86 2.79 -3.77 -16.61
C VAL A 86 2.06 -2.96 -17.68
N GLY A 87 2.64 -1.86 -18.17
CA GLY A 87 2.02 -1.03 -19.20
C GLY A 87 1.86 -1.80 -20.51
N ARG A 88 2.85 -2.63 -20.88
CA ARG A 88 2.76 -3.52 -22.04
C ARG A 88 1.64 -4.55 -21.90
N VAL A 89 1.58 -5.29 -20.79
CA VAL A 89 0.52 -6.28 -20.52
C VAL A 89 -0.86 -5.63 -20.57
N LYS A 90 -0.99 -4.43 -19.99
CA LYS A 90 -2.24 -3.68 -20.00
C LYS A 90 -2.70 -3.27 -21.38
N MET A 91 -1.79 -2.72 -22.18
CA MET A 91 -2.11 -2.30 -23.54
C MET A 91 -2.47 -3.50 -24.42
N ASN A 92 -1.72 -4.59 -24.29
CA ASN A 92 -2.00 -5.83 -25.01
C ASN A 92 -3.38 -6.39 -24.64
N LEU A 93 -3.72 -6.43 -23.35
CA LEU A 93 -5.02 -6.94 -22.90
C LEU A 93 -6.18 -6.05 -23.36
N ARG A 94 -5.99 -4.72 -23.41
CA ARG A 94 -7.04 -3.77 -23.79
C ARG A 94 -7.31 -3.75 -25.29
N MET A 95 -6.27 -3.90 -26.10
CA MET A 95 -6.32 -3.79 -27.56
C MET A 95 -6.20 -5.14 -28.28
N ASP A 96 -6.19 -6.25 -27.52
CA ASP A 96 -6.01 -7.61 -28.01
C ASP A 96 -4.76 -7.76 -28.91
N LEU A 97 -3.62 -7.24 -28.42
CA LEU A 97 -2.35 -7.29 -29.15
C LEU A 97 -1.49 -8.47 -28.68
N ASP A 98 -0.98 -9.25 -29.63
CA ASP A 98 -0.01 -10.30 -29.37
C ASP A 98 1.42 -9.71 -29.38
N CYS A 99 1.92 -9.34 -28.21
CA CYS A 99 3.27 -8.80 -28.04
C CYS A 99 3.89 -9.29 -26.74
N PRO A 100 5.17 -9.73 -26.73
CA PRO A 100 5.86 -10.08 -25.49
C PRO A 100 5.92 -8.90 -24.51
N ASP A 101 5.75 -9.18 -23.21
CA ASP A 101 5.86 -8.20 -22.12
C ASP A 101 7.28 -7.61 -21.93
N THR A 102 8.27 -8.19 -22.63
CA THR A 102 9.64 -7.69 -22.72
C THR A 102 9.80 -6.48 -23.64
N VAL A 103 8.87 -6.24 -24.57
CA VAL A 103 8.92 -5.09 -25.49
C VAL A 103 8.28 -3.90 -24.81
N ARG A 104 9.10 -2.98 -24.29
CA ARG A 104 8.63 -1.89 -23.43
C ARG A 104 8.57 -0.51 -24.09
N VAL A 105 9.09 -0.37 -25.31
CA VAL A 105 8.91 0.82 -26.15
C VAL A 105 7.61 0.72 -26.94
N LEU A 106 7.10 1.83 -27.48
CA LEU A 106 5.93 1.80 -28.37
C LEU A 106 6.31 1.27 -29.75
N ARG A 107 5.39 0.56 -30.39
CA ARG A 107 5.46 0.12 -31.78
C ARG A 107 4.47 0.93 -32.63
N GLN A 108 4.70 0.96 -33.94
CA GLN A 108 3.76 1.61 -34.86
C GLN A 108 2.37 0.95 -34.82
N GLU A 109 2.34 -0.39 -34.73
CA GLU A 109 1.12 -1.18 -34.55
C GLU A 109 0.33 -0.75 -33.30
N ASP A 110 1.03 -0.44 -32.22
CA ASP A 110 0.41 -0.01 -30.96
C ASP A 110 -0.31 1.34 -31.14
N ILE A 111 0.32 2.30 -31.82
CA ILE A 111 -0.26 3.62 -32.09
C ILE A 111 -1.47 3.49 -33.01
N LEU A 112 -1.39 2.65 -34.03
CA LEU A 112 -2.51 2.39 -34.93
C LEU A 112 -3.69 1.73 -34.19
N ALA A 113 -3.42 0.79 -33.29
CA ALA A 113 -4.43 0.15 -32.46
C ALA A 113 -5.12 1.15 -31.52
N VAL A 114 -4.36 2.07 -30.91
CA VAL A 114 -4.91 3.16 -30.09
C VAL A 114 -5.87 4.03 -30.90
N VAL A 115 -5.46 4.47 -32.09
CA VAL A 115 -6.28 5.32 -32.96
C VAL A 115 -7.54 4.58 -33.41
N LYS A 116 -7.42 3.29 -33.77
CA LYS A 116 -8.56 2.46 -34.15
C LYS A 116 -9.56 2.32 -33.00
N MET A 117 -9.10 1.98 -31.80
CA MET A 117 -9.95 1.89 -30.60
C MET A 117 -10.65 3.22 -30.31
N LEU A 118 -9.96 4.36 -30.44
CA LEU A 118 -10.55 5.68 -30.20
C LEU A 118 -11.66 6.01 -31.21
N VAL A 119 -11.50 5.61 -32.47
CA VAL A 119 -12.55 5.72 -33.50
C VAL A 119 -13.72 4.80 -33.19
N GLU A 120 -13.47 3.53 -32.84
CA GLU A 120 -14.51 2.56 -32.49
C GLU A 120 -15.35 3.02 -31.28
N LEU A 121 -14.71 3.54 -30.24
CA LEU A 121 -15.39 4.13 -29.09
C LEU A 121 -16.27 5.32 -29.49
N ARG A 122 -15.81 6.14 -30.45
CA ARG A 122 -16.59 7.28 -30.94
C ARG A 122 -17.79 6.84 -31.78
N ASP A 123 -17.66 5.74 -32.51
CA ASP A 123 -18.74 5.04 -33.22
C ASP A 123 -19.67 4.25 -32.26
N GLY A 124 -19.43 4.32 -30.94
CA GLY A 124 -20.26 3.68 -29.91
C GLY A 124 -19.98 2.19 -29.71
N ARG A 125 -18.87 1.67 -30.24
CA ARG A 125 -18.45 0.27 -30.07
C ARG A 125 -17.42 0.17 -28.95
N GLY A 126 -17.75 -0.59 -27.90
CA GLY A 126 -16.91 -0.79 -26.73
C GLY A 126 -17.29 0.10 -25.54
N GLU A 127 -16.60 -0.10 -24.43
CA GLU A 127 -16.85 0.62 -23.17
C GLU A 127 -15.73 1.62 -22.87
N ILE A 128 -16.07 2.72 -22.21
CA ILE A 128 -15.11 3.73 -21.75
C ILE A 128 -14.45 3.21 -20.48
N ASP A 129 -13.13 3.41 -20.35
CA ASP A 129 -12.41 3.00 -19.15
C ASP A 129 -12.78 3.87 -17.95
N ASP A 130 -13.10 3.21 -16.84
CA ASP A 130 -13.25 3.85 -15.54
C ASP A 130 -11.86 4.00 -14.86
N ILE A 131 -11.49 5.24 -14.54
CA ILE A 131 -10.21 5.59 -13.92
C ILE A 131 -10.12 5.07 -12.47
N ASP A 132 -11.26 4.91 -11.79
CA ASP A 132 -11.35 4.53 -10.38
C ASP A 132 -11.38 3.01 -10.18
N ASN A 133 -11.64 2.26 -11.24
CA ASN A 133 -11.57 0.81 -11.24
C ASN A 133 -10.17 0.32 -10.81
N LEU A 134 -10.09 -0.56 -9.80
CA LEU A 134 -8.83 -1.16 -9.35
C LEU A 134 -8.13 -2.03 -10.40
N GLY A 135 -8.79 -2.36 -11.51
CA GLY A 135 -8.13 -2.85 -12.70
C GLY A 135 -7.15 -1.81 -13.25
N ASN A 136 -7.46 -0.52 -13.22
CA ASN A 136 -6.65 0.56 -13.80
C ASN A 136 -5.72 1.24 -12.80
N ARG A 137 -5.87 0.93 -11.51
CA ARG A 137 -5.00 1.41 -10.43
C ARG A 137 -4.10 0.29 -9.93
N ARG A 138 -2.81 0.58 -9.75
CA ARG A 138 -1.86 -0.38 -9.18
C ARG A 138 -1.16 0.18 -7.95
N VAL A 139 -0.85 -0.70 -7.02
CA VAL A 139 -0.02 -0.41 -5.85
C VAL A 139 1.44 -0.49 -6.26
N ARG A 140 2.19 0.58 -6.00
CA ARG A 140 3.65 0.58 -6.10
C ARG A 140 4.23 0.17 -4.75
N SER A 141 5.06 -0.88 -4.77
CA SER A 141 5.75 -1.32 -3.55
C SER A 141 6.94 -0.42 -3.24
N VAL A 142 7.44 -0.49 -2.00
CA VAL A 142 8.66 0.21 -1.59
C VAL A 142 9.86 -0.19 -2.47
N GLY A 143 9.94 -1.47 -2.85
CA GLY A 143 10.99 -1.98 -3.73
C GLY A 143 11.00 -1.30 -5.10
N GLU A 144 9.83 -1.18 -5.74
CA GLU A 144 9.70 -0.53 -7.06
C GLU A 144 10.03 0.97 -6.98
N LEU A 145 9.57 1.67 -5.94
CA LEU A 145 9.88 3.09 -5.76
C LEU A 145 11.37 3.31 -5.51
N MET A 146 11.99 2.46 -4.70
CA MET A 146 13.42 2.50 -4.41
C MET A 146 14.26 2.15 -5.65
N GLU A 147 13.85 1.16 -6.44
CA GLU A 147 14.49 0.78 -7.70
C GLU A 147 14.54 1.98 -8.67
N ASN A 148 13.43 2.70 -8.81
CA ASN A 148 13.39 3.89 -9.65
C ASN A 148 14.35 4.99 -9.19
N GLN A 149 14.41 5.27 -7.88
CA GLN A 149 15.35 6.26 -7.35
C GLN A 149 16.81 5.81 -7.47
N TYR A 150 17.06 4.52 -7.25
CA TYR A 150 18.38 3.94 -7.42
C TYR A 150 18.84 3.99 -8.89
N ARG A 151 17.93 3.71 -9.85
CA ARG A 151 18.18 3.85 -11.29
C ARG A 151 18.56 5.28 -11.65
N ILE A 152 17.87 6.30 -11.11
CA ILE A 152 18.25 7.71 -11.31
C ILE A 152 19.66 7.98 -10.78
N GLY A 153 19.99 7.44 -9.60
CA GLY A 153 21.34 7.51 -9.03
C GLY A 153 22.41 6.88 -9.92
N LEU A 154 22.11 5.72 -10.52
CA LEU A 154 22.99 5.03 -11.47
C LEU A 154 23.17 5.81 -12.78
N LEU A 155 22.10 6.37 -13.35
CA LEU A 155 22.18 7.19 -14.57
C LEU A 155 23.06 8.43 -14.37
N ARG A 156 23.02 9.05 -13.18
CA ARG A 156 23.93 10.15 -12.83
C ARG A 156 25.38 9.68 -12.74
N MET A 157 25.61 8.50 -12.15
CA MET A 157 26.93 7.89 -12.05
C MET A 157 27.49 7.53 -13.43
N GLU A 158 26.67 6.94 -14.29
CA GLU A 158 27.03 6.55 -15.67
C GLU A 158 27.50 7.76 -16.48
N ARG A 159 26.78 8.89 -16.41
CA ARG A 159 27.20 10.14 -17.09
C ARG A 159 28.57 10.61 -16.62
N ALA A 160 28.80 10.64 -15.31
CA ALA A 160 30.09 11.04 -14.75
C ALA A 160 31.22 10.08 -15.14
N ILE A 161 30.94 8.77 -15.21
CA ILE A 161 31.89 7.76 -15.69
C ILE A 161 32.21 7.99 -17.17
N LYS A 162 31.21 8.15 -18.04
CA LYS A 162 31.41 8.41 -19.49
C LYS A 162 32.24 9.68 -19.74
N GLU A 163 31.98 10.74 -18.98
CA GLU A 163 32.73 12.00 -19.06
C GLU A 163 34.19 11.83 -18.61
N ARG A 164 34.43 11.12 -17.49
CA ARG A 164 35.79 10.81 -17.02
C ARG A 164 36.54 9.87 -17.96
N MET A 165 35.90 8.84 -18.49
CA MET A 165 36.49 7.92 -19.45
C MET A 165 36.92 8.64 -20.74
N SER A 166 36.21 9.70 -21.12
CA SER A 166 36.59 10.52 -22.29
C SER A 166 37.79 11.43 -22.02
N SER A 167 38.08 11.70 -20.75
CA SER A 167 39.09 12.69 -20.32
C SER A 167 40.40 12.07 -19.85
N VAL A 168 40.41 10.79 -19.46
CA VAL A 168 41.56 10.14 -18.81
C VAL A 168 42.11 9.00 -19.67
N GLU A 169 43.43 8.82 -19.69
CA GLU A 169 44.11 7.74 -20.41
C GLU A 169 43.82 6.37 -19.77
N ILE A 170 43.23 5.47 -20.56
CA ILE A 170 42.67 4.17 -20.11
C ILE A 170 43.74 3.26 -19.46
N ASP A 171 45.00 3.37 -19.87
CA ASP A 171 46.08 2.48 -19.42
C ASP A 171 46.48 2.66 -17.94
N THR A 172 46.10 3.78 -17.32
CA THR A 172 46.54 4.13 -15.94
C THR A 172 45.42 4.09 -14.91
N VAL A 173 44.17 3.96 -15.34
CA VAL A 173 42.99 4.15 -14.47
C VAL A 173 42.41 2.82 -14.02
N MET A 174 42.22 2.65 -12.72
CA MET A 174 41.50 1.50 -12.18
C MET A 174 40.00 1.80 -12.10
N PRO A 175 39.11 0.80 -12.24
CA PRO A 175 37.66 1.02 -12.20
C PRO A 175 37.15 1.76 -10.96
N GLN A 176 37.78 1.55 -9.79
CA GLN A 176 37.45 2.24 -8.55
C GLN A 176 37.65 3.76 -8.62
N ASP A 177 38.54 4.25 -9.47
CA ASP A 177 38.84 5.69 -9.62
C ASP A 177 37.76 6.40 -10.46
N LEU A 178 37.05 5.64 -11.29
CA LEU A 178 35.93 6.12 -12.10
C LEU A 178 34.61 6.11 -11.32
N ILE A 179 34.46 5.21 -10.34
CA ILE A 179 33.22 5.00 -9.61
C ILE A 179 33.15 5.93 -8.40
N ASN A 180 32.17 6.85 -8.42
CA ASN A 180 31.80 7.63 -7.25
C ASN A 180 30.43 7.16 -6.73
N ALA A 181 30.38 6.58 -5.53
CA ALA A 181 29.14 6.08 -4.94
C ALA A 181 28.22 7.19 -4.38
N LYS A 182 28.71 8.43 -4.21
CA LYS A 182 27.93 9.53 -3.60
C LYS A 182 26.59 9.80 -4.30
N PRO A 183 26.48 9.84 -5.64
CA PRO A 183 25.19 10.10 -6.31
C PRO A 183 24.15 9.02 -6.03
N ALA A 184 24.54 7.74 -6.02
CA ALA A 184 23.62 6.63 -5.71
C ALA A 184 23.21 6.64 -4.24
N ALA A 185 24.16 6.84 -3.31
CA ALA A 185 23.86 6.93 -1.89
C ALA A 185 22.98 8.14 -1.55
N ALA A 186 23.19 9.28 -2.21
CA ALA A 186 22.37 10.47 -2.05
C ALA A 186 20.93 10.24 -2.50
N ALA A 187 20.71 9.60 -3.66
CA ALA A 187 19.35 9.27 -4.13
C ALA A 187 18.59 8.37 -3.14
N VAL A 188 19.27 7.38 -2.54
CA VAL A 188 18.67 6.51 -1.52
C VAL A 188 18.35 7.29 -0.24
N ARG A 189 19.26 8.15 0.23
CA ARG A 189 19.01 8.98 1.43
C ARG A 189 17.88 9.98 1.21
N GLU A 190 17.80 10.59 0.04
CA GLU A 190 16.73 11.49 -0.34
C GLU A 190 15.38 10.75 -0.31
N PHE A 191 15.32 9.55 -0.89
CA PHE A 191 14.10 8.74 -0.85
C PHE A 191 13.61 8.46 0.59
N PHE A 192 14.47 8.01 1.50
CA PHE A 192 14.05 7.71 2.88
C PHE A 192 13.89 8.95 3.76
N GLY A 193 14.60 10.05 3.45
CA GLY A 193 14.62 11.24 4.29
C GLY A 193 13.56 12.29 3.95
N SER A 194 13.19 12.44 2.67
CA SER A 194 12.30 13.53 2.21
C SER A 194 11.02 13.07 1.51
N SER A 195 10.90 11.77 1.21
CA SER A 195 9.68 11.26 0.57
C SER A 195 8.47 11.36 1.50
N GLN A 196 7.35 11.84 0.97
CA GLN A 196 6.06 11.87 1.68
C GLN A 196 5.57 10.48 2.12
N LEU A 197 6.03 9.42 1.45
CA LEU A 197 5.68 8.03 1.76
C LEU A 197 6.61 7.41 2.82
N SER A 198 7.74 8.04 3.11
CA SER A 198 8.65 7.65 4.19
C SER A 198 8.26 8.40 5.45
N GLN A 199 7.37 7.79 6.25
CA GLN A 199 6.81 8.40 7.45
C GLN A 199 7.32 7.67 8.69
N PHE A 200 7.36 8.39 9.83
CA PHE A 200 7.55 7.73 11.12
C PHE A 200 6.43 6.72 11.34
N MET A 201 6.80 5.55 11.82
CA MET A 201 5.82 4.49 12.05
C MET A 201 4.91 4.90 13.21
N ASP A 202 3.60 4.91 12.96
CA ASP A 202 2.56 4.90 13.99
C ASP A 202 2.75 3.69 14.91
N GLN A 203 3.28 3.91 16.11
CA GLN A 203 3.62 2.90 17.12
C GLN A 203 2.90 3.17 18.44
N THR A 204 1.67 3.70 18.38
CA THR A 204 0.84 3.88 19.57
C THR A 204 0.54 2.53 20.23
N ASN A 205 0.12 1.55 19.42
CA ASN A 205 -0.19 0.19 19.84
C ASN A 205 0.04 -0.81 18.67
N PRO A 206 -0.01 -2.13 18.91
CA PRO A 206 0.27 -3.13 17.87
C PRO A 206 -0.66 -3.08 16.65
N LEU A 207 -1.93 -2.70 16.84
CA LEU A 207 -2.89 -2.55 15.74
C LEU A 207 -2.53 -1.35 14.85
N SER A 208 -2.14 -0.23 15.46
CA SER A 208 -1.68 0.97 14.76
C SER A 208 -0.49 0.66 13.85
N GLU A 209 0.45 -0.15 14.33
CA GLU A 209 1.63 -0.56 13.55
C GLU A 209 1.25 -1.42 12.34
N ILE A 210 0.41 -2.46 12.52
CA ILE A 210 -0.03 -3.32 11.41
C ILE A 210 -0.82 -2.51 10.38
N THR A 211 -1.78 -1.72 10.83
CA THR A 211 -2.65 -0.94 9.93
C THR A 211 -1.85 0.07 9.14
N HIS A 212 -0.84 0.70 9.75
CA HIS A 212 0.06 1.61 9.04
C HIS A 212 0.90 0.89 7.97
N LYS A 213 1.44 -0.29 8.26
CA LYS A 213 2.17 -1.11 7.28
C LYS A 213 1.29 -1.58 6.10
N ARG A 214 -0.02 -1.68 6.31
CA ARG A 214 -1.03 -2.11 5.31
C ARG A 214 -1.77 -0.94 4.65
N ARG A 215 -1.33 0.29 4.89
CA ARG A 215 -1.94 1.53 4.38
C ARG A 215 -1.61 1.72 2.89
N LEU A 216 -2.61 2.13 2.13
CA LEU A 216 -2.51 2.54 0.74
C LEU A 216 -2.69 4.06 0.66
N SER A 217 -1.88 4.72 -0.16
CA SER A 217 -1.94 6.16 -0.39
C SER A 217 -2.08 6.45 -1.88
N ALA A 218 -3.10 7.21 -2.25
CA ALA A 218 -3.22 7.81 -3.58
C ALA A 218 -2.34 9.07 -3.73
N LEU A 219 -1.79 9.58 -2.62
CA LEU A 219 -0.89 10.73 -2.56
C LEU A 219 0.57 10.32 -2.75
N GLY A 220 1.39 11.22 -3.29
CA GLY A 220 2.83 11.07 -3.40
C GLY A 220 3.35 11.15 -4.85
N PRO A 221 4.64 10.86 -5.08
CA PRO A 221 5.25 10.94 -6.41
C PRO A 221 4.55 10.07 -7.45
N GLY A 222 3.98 10.70 -8.48
CA GLY A 222 3.21 10.03 -9.54
C GLY A 222 1.77 9.66 -9.15
N GLY A 223 1.31 10.09 -7.98
CA GLY A 223 -0.08 10.02 -7.55
C GLY A 223 -0.81 11.36 -7.68
N LEU A 224 -1.91 11.49 -6.95
CA LEU A 224 -2.73 12.69 -6.90
C LEU A 224 -2.22 13.68 -5.85
N THR A 225 -2.51 14.96 -6.07
CA THR A 225 -2.42 15.98 -5.02
C THR A 225 -3.79 16.19 -4.39
N ARG A 226 -3.83 16.62 -3.12
CA ARG A 226 -5.10 16.82 -2.39
C ARG A 226 -6.06 17.77 -3.10
N GLU A 227 -5.53 18.82 -3.73
CA GLU A 227 -6.30 19.85 -4.44
C GLU A 227 -6.86 19.36 -5.79
N ARG A 228 -6.19 18.39 -6.43
CA ARG A 228 -6.63 17.82 -7.70
C ARG A 228 -7.53 16.61 -7.53
N ALA A 229 -7.62 16.07 -6.31
CA ALA A 229 -8.46 14.93 -6.01
C ALA A 229 -9.92 15.36 -5.87
N GLY A 230 -10.68 15.14 -6.93
CA GLY A 230 -12.13 15.33 -6.97
C GLY A 230 -12.91 14.35 -6.09
N PHE A 231 -14.24 14.44 -6.15
CA PHE A 231 -15.13 13.58 -5.38
C PHE A 231 -15.07 12.11 -5.83
N GLU A 232 -15.05 11.86 -7.14
CA GLU A 232 -15.09 10.51 -7.75
C GLU A 232 -13.98 9.60 -7.20
N VAL A 233 -12.74 10.10 -7.16
CA VAL A 233 -11.58 9.34 -6.67
C VAL A 233 -11.66 9.00 -5.18
N ARG A 234 -12.44 9.77 -4.40
CA ARG A 234 -12.59 9.57 -2.96
C ARG A 234 -13.73 8.61 -2.63
N ASP A 235 -14.60 8.33 -3.59
CA ASP A 235 -15.77 7.49 -3.40
C ASP A 235 -15.39 6.00 -3.33
N VAL A 236 -16.31 5.20 -2.80
CA VAL A 236 -16.13 3.75 -2.70
C VAL A 236 -16.56 3.09 -4.00
N HIS A 237 -15.59 2.65 -4.79
CA HIS A 237 -15.85 1.94 -6.04
C HIS A 237 -16.16 0.45 -5.78
N PRO A 238 -17.11 -0.19 -6.52
CA PRO A 238 -17.47 -1.62 -6.32
C PRO A 238 -16.28 -2.60 -6.34
N THR A 239 -15.26 -2.34 -7.17
CA THR A 239 -14.05 -3.16 -7.24
C THR A 239 -13.20 -3.15 -5.97
N HIS A 240 -13.45 -2.24 -5.03
CA HIS A 240 -12.83 -2.26 -3.69
C HIS A 240 -13.19 -3.51 -2.91
N TYR A 241 -14.31 -4.18 -3.23
CA TYR A 241 -14.77 -5.37 -2.54
C TYR A 241 -13.65 -6.41 -2.39
N GLY A 242 -13.36 -6.79 -1.14
CA GLY A 242 -12.34 -7.80 -0.85
C GLY A 242 -10.88 -7.35 -1.04
N ARG A 243 -10.64 -6.10 -1.44
CA ARG A 243 -9.32 -5.55 -1.82
C ARG A 243 -8.92 -4.37 -0.95
N ILE A 244 -9.80 -3.38 -0.86
CA ILE A 244 -9.63 -2.17 -0.05
C ILE A 244 -10.81 -2.09 0.91
N CYS A 245 -10.54 -1.81 2.17
CA CYS A 245 -11.61 -1.64 3.13
C CYS A 245 -12.41 -0.36 2.84
N PRO A 246 -13.76 -0.45 2.74
CA PRO A 246 -14.60 0.71 2.50
C PRO A 246 -14.83 1.57 3.76
N ILE A 247 -14.47 1.07 4.95
CA ILE A 247 -14.73 1.71 6.25
C ILE A 247 -13.48 2.44 6.78
N GLU A 248 -12.31 1.80 6.73
CA GLU A 248 -11.10 2.33 7.36
C GLU A 248 -10.38 3.35 6.45
N THR A 249 -10.74 4.62 6.63
CA THR A 249 -10.08 5.80 6.05
C THR A 249 -9.96 6.90 7.11
N PRO A 250 -8.92 7.75 7.08
CA PRO A 250 -8.88 8.94 7.91
C PRO A 250 -10.05 9.88 7.62
N GLU A 251 -10.49 10.58 8.66
CA GLU A 251 -11.46 11.66 8.55
C GLU A 251 -10.82 12.95 8.00
N GLY A 252 -11.65 13.85 7.49
CA GLY A 252 -11.22 15.16 7.02
C GLY A 252 -10.60 15.15 5.62
N PRO A 253 -9.57 15.99 5.33
CA PRO A 253 -9.12 16.24 3.96
C PRO A 253 -8.56 15.03 3.20
N ASN A 254 -8.17 13.96 3.92
CA ASN A 254 -7.58 12.75 3.34
C ASN A 254 -8.59 11.61 3.12
N ILE A 255 -9.88 11.83 3.39
CA ILE A 255 -10.92 10.81 3.19
C ILE A 255 -10.89 10.25 1.77
N GLY A 256 -10.87 8.92 1.65
CA GLY A 256 -10.82 8.17 0.39
C GLY A 256 -9.46 8.17 -0.32
N LEU A 257 -8.52 9.02 0.09
CA LEU A 257 -7.17 9.10 -0.48
C LEU A 257 -6.16 8.22 0.26
N ILE A 258 -6.47 7.90 1.51
CA ILE A 258 -5.70 6.97 2.33
C ILE A 258 -6.67 5.87 2.76
N ASN A 259 -6.44 4.67 2.26
CA ASN A 259 -7.28 3.51 2.56
C ASN A 259 -6.42 2.39 3.12
N SER A 260 -7.06 1.36 3.64
CA SER A 260 -6.37 0.18 4.19
C SER A 260 -6.67 -1.06 3.37
N LEU A 261 -5.66 -1.92 3.19
CA LEU A 261 -5.87 -3.23 2.54
C LEU A 261 -6.89 -4.05 3.34
N ALA A 262 -7.79 -4.71 2.62
CA ALA A 262 -8.73 -5.65 3.23
C ALA A 262 -7.98 -6.87 3.81
N THR A 263 -8.65 -7.64 4.67
CA THR A 263 -8.02 -8.67 5.51
C THR A 263 -7.23 -9.71 4.70
N PHE A 264 -7.83 -10.26 3.65
CA PHE A 264 -7.21 -11.31 2.84
C PHE A 264 -6.62 -10.81 1.51
N ALA A 265 -6.65 -9.50 1.25
CA ALA A 265 -6.15 -8.91 0.02
C ALA A 265 -4.65 -9.17 -0.15
N ARG A 266 -4.22 -9.41 -1.39
CA ARG A 266 -2.81 -9.58 -1.78
C ARG A 266 -2.47 -8.68 -2.94
N VAL A 267 -1.20 -8.30 -3.05
CA VAL A 267 -0.69 -7.56 -4.21
C VAL A 267 0.09 -8.54 -5.07
N ASN A 268 -0.28 -8.64 -6.34
CA ASN A 268 0.38 -9.54 -7.28
C ASN A 268 1.70 -8.96 -7.82
N LYS A 269 2.41 -9.75 -8.64
CA LYS A 269 3.70 -9.34 -9.23
C LYS A 269 3.64 -8.07 -10.09
N TYR A 270 2.45 -7.70 -10.59
CA TYR A 270 2.23 -6.52 -11.41
C TYR A 270 1.70 -5.32 -10.61
N GLY A 271 1.51 -5.47 -9.30
CA GLY A 271 1.01 -4.43 -8.41
C GLY A 271 -0.52 -4.32 -8.34
N PHE A 272 -1.28 -5.22 -8.96
CA PHE A 272 -2.75 -5.23 -8.81
C PHE A 272 -3.16 -5.93 -7.52
N ILE A 273 -4.23 -5.43 -6.91
CA ILE A 273 -4.78 -6.02 -5.69
C ILE A 273 -5.74 -7.15 -6.05
N GLU A 274 -5.54 -8.30 -5.45
CA GLU A 274 -6.31 -9.52 -5.65
C GLU A 274 -7.05 -9.91 -4.37
N SER A 275 -8.24 -10.49 -4.54
CA SER A 275 -9.04 -11.05 -3.46
C SER A 275 -9.21 -12.56 -3.64
N PRO A 276 -9.30 -13.35 -2.56
CA PRO A 276 -9.48 -14.79 -2.67
C PRO A 276 -10.95 -15.19 -2.85
N TYR A 277 -11.19 -16.20 -3.69
CA TYR A 277 -12.49 -16.81 -3.94
C TYR A 277 -12.37 -18.34 -3.98
N ARG A 278 -13.44 -19.03 -3.57
CA ARG A 278 -13.57 -20.49 -3.68
C ARG A 278 -14.15 -20.85 -5.04
N LYS A 279 -13.51 -21.81 -5.73
CA LYS A 279 -14.03 -22.31 -7.01
C LYS A 279 -15.28 -23.16 -6.83
N ILE A 280 -16.24 -22.99 -7.74
CA ILE A 280 -17.39 -23.87 -7.88
C ILE A 280 -17.18 -24.74 -9.11
N ILE A 281 -17.24 -26.05 -8.94
CA ILE A 281 -17.10 -27.03 -10.02
C ILE A 281 -18.33 -27.92 -9.97
N ASP A 282 -19.04 -28.03 -11.10
CA ASP A 282 -20.28 -28.81 -11.24
C ASP A 282 -21.32 -28.51 -10.12
N GLY A 283 -21.50 -27.21 -9.81
CA GLY A 283 -22.44 -26.73 -8.78
C GLY A 283 -22.02 -26.99 -7.33
N LYS A 284 -20.80 -27.49 -7.09
CA LYS A 284 -20.24 -27.76 -5.76
C LYS A 284 -19.14 -26.77 -5.39
N VAL A 285 -19.28 -26.12 -4.24
CA VAL A 285 -18.29 -25.22 -3.67
C VAL A 285 -17.10 -26.01 -3.16
N THR A 286 -15.95 -25.87 -3.82
CA THR A 286 -14.72 -26.59 -3.48
C THR A 286 -13.94 -25.89 -2.34
N LYS A 287 -12.89 -26.54 -1.83
CA LYS A 287 -11.94 -25.91 -0.89
C LYS A 287 -10.78 -25.21 -1.61
N GLU A 288 -10.72 -25.28 -2.93
CA GLU A 288 -9.68 -24.63 -3.71
C GLU A 288 -9.92 -23.12 -3.74
N VAL A 289 -8.91 -22.35 -3.31
CA VAL A 289 -8.96 -20.89 -3.27
C VAL A 289 -8.08 -20.34 -4.38
N ILE A 290 -8.66 -19.45 -5.19
CA ILE A 290 -7.94 -18.69 -6.22
C ILE A 290 -7.99 -17.20 -5.92
N TYR A 291 -6.93 -16.49 -6.28
CA TYR A 291 -6.82 -15.05 -6.15
C TYR A 291 -7.12 -14.41 -7.50
N LEU A 292 -8.04 -13.45 -7.52
CA LEU A 292 -8.45 -12.76 -8.74
C LEU A 292 -8.31 -11.25 -8.61
N SER A 293 -7.77 -10.63 -9.65
CA SER A 293 -7.77 -9.18 -9.82
C SER A 293 -9.18 -8.67 -10.14
N ALA A 294 -9.40 -7.36 -10.01
CA ALA A 294 -10.69 -6.75 -10.32
C ALA A 294 -11.15 -6.99 -11.78
N MET A 295 -10.20 -7.09 -12.71
CA MET A 295 -10.51 -7.34 -14.13
C MET A 295 -10.93 -8.79 -14.40
N GLU A 296 -10.36 -9.73 -13.66
CA GLU A 296 -10.67 -11.15 -13.80
C GLU A 296 -11.99 -11.47 -13.10
N GLU A 297 -12.21 -10.93 -11.89
CA GLU A 297 -13.48 -11.10 -11.14
C GLU A 297 -14.68 -10.65 -11.96
N ALA A 298 -14.58 -9.52 -12.68
CA ALA A 298 -15.69 -8.94 -13.42
C ALA A 298 -16.33 -9.91 -14.45
N LYS A 299 -15.58 -10.92 -14.92
CA LYS A 299 -16.05 -11.92 -15.89
C LYS A 299 -16.86 -13.05 -15.27
N HIS A 300 -16.85 -13.18 -13.95
CA HIS A 300 -17.42 -14.30 -13.22
C HIS A 300 -18.65 -13.89 -12.42
N TYR A 301 -19.53 -14.84 -12.12
CA TYR A 301 -20.60 -14.68 -11.15
C TYR A 301 -20.13 -15.14 -9.78
N VAL A 302 -20.07 -14.22 -8.81
CA VAL A 302 -19.51 -14.47 -7.47
C VAL A 302 -20.62 -14.45 -6.41
N ALA A 303 -20.87 -15.58 -5.76
CA ALA A 303 -21.80 -15.70 -4.64
C ALA A 303 -21.22 -15.17 -3.31
N GLN A 304 -22.11 -14.69 -2.45
CA GLN A 304 -21.75 -14.21 -1.11
C GLN A 304 -21.35 -15.34 -0.16
N ALA A 305 -20.46 -15.04 0.79
CA ALA A 305 -19.93 -16.03 1.75
C ALA A 305 -21.00 -16.60 2.72
N ASN A 306 -22.10 -15.89 2.94
CA ASN A 306 -23.21 -16.28 3.81
C ASN A 306 -24.30 -17.09 3.09
N SER A 307 -24.14 -17.40 1.80
CA SER A 307 -25.11 -18.20 1.04
C SER A 307 -25.21 -19.61 1.63
N SER A 308 -26.44 -20.10 1.80
CA SER A 308 -26.73 -21.40 2.41
C SER A 308 -26.26 -22.57 1.54
N LEU A 309 -25.51 -23.49 2.14
CA LEU A 309 -24.98 -24.70 1.50
C LEU A 309 -25.49 -25.96 2.19
N ASP A 310 -25.68 -27.04 1.42
CA ASP A 310 -25.96 -28.37 1.95
C ASP A 310 -24.69 -29.06 2.50
N SER A 311 -24.84 -30.27 3.07
CA SER A 311 -23.73 -31.06 3.59
C SER A 311 -22.70 -31.49 2.54
N GLU A 312 -23.07 -31.46 1.26
CA GLU A 312 -22.19 -31.82 0.14
C GLU A 312 -21.51 -30.60 -0.50
N GLY A 313 -21.85 -29.39 -0.05
CA GLY A 313 -21.28 -28.12 -0.50
C GLY A 313 -22.00 -27.51 -1.70
N ARG A 314 -23.27 -27.82 -1.93
CA ARG A 314 -24.10 -27.24 -3.02
C ARG A 314 -25.08 -26.21 -2.46
N PHE A 315 -25.48 -25.25 -3.29
CA PHE A 315 -26.47 -24.25 -2.89
C PHE A 315 -27.84 -24.89 -2.65
N THR A 316 -28.44 -24.56 -1.50
CA THR A 316 -29.78 -25.04 -1.14
C THR A 316 -30.87 -24.37 -1.98
N GLU A 317 -30.65 -23.11 -2.34
CA GLU A 317 -31.57 -22.29 -3.14
C GLU A 317 -31.31 -22.47 -4.64
N GLU A 318 -32.35 -22.29 -5.46
CA GLU A 318 -32.25 -22.38 -6.92
C GLU A 318 -31.64 -21.11 -7.53
N PHE A 319 -31.97 -19.95 -6.96
CA PHE A 319 -31.38 -18.67 -7.30
C PHE A 319 -30.54 -18.17 -6.14
N VAL A 320 -29.33 -17.70 -6.44
CA VAL A 320 -28.35 -17.25 -5.45
C VAL A 320 -28.03 -15.79 -5.72
N VAL A 321 -27.94 -15.00 -4.64
CA VAL A 321 -27.47 -13.60 -4.72
C VAL A 321 -25.98 -13.62 -5.10
N CYS A 322 -25.65 -13.02 -6.24
CA CYS A 322 -24.30 -12.94 -6.75
C CYS A 322 -23.95 -11.52 -7.21
N ARG A 323 -22.65 -11.26 -7.31
CA ARG A 323 -22.12 -10.10 -8.01
C ARG A 323 -21.60 -10.50 -9.38
N HIS A 324 -21.88 -9.67 -10.38
CA HIS A 324 -21.29 -9.77 -11.70
C HIS A 324 -21.07 -8.36 -12.26
N ALA A 325 -19.86 -8.10 -12.79
CA ALA A 325 -19.49 -6.81 -13.36
C ALA A 325 -19.83 -5.56 -12.50
N GLY A 326 -19.81 -5.69 -11.16
CA GLY A 326 -20.11 -4.60 -10.22
C GLY A 326 -21.58 -4.49 -9.80
N GLU A 327 -22.49 -5.22 -10.44
CA GLU A 327 -23.91 -5.25 -10.07
C GLU A 327 -24.24 -6.44 -9.17
N VAL A 328 -25.23 -6.27 -8.29
CA VAL A 328 -25.78 -7.33 -7.44
C VAL A 328 -27.06 -7.85 -8.08
N LEU A 329 -27.09 -9.15 -8.41
CA LEU A 329 -28.20 -9.79 -9.10
C LEU A 329 -28.45 -11.22 -8.59
N MET A 330 -29.63 -11.75 -8.90
CA MET A 330 -29.96 -13.15 -8.64
C MET A 330 -29.64 -13.99 -9.87
N ALA A 331 -28.74 -14.96 -9.75
CA ALA A 331 -28.43 -15.89 -10.81
C ALA A 331 -28.86 -17.31 -10.44
N PRO A 332 -29.26 -18.16 -11.41
CA PRO A 332 -29.41 -19.59 -11.18
C PRO A 332 -28.11 -20.17 -10.63
N ARG A 333 -28.20 -21.09 -9.66
CA ARG A 333 -27.02 -21.71 -9.01
C ARG A 333 -26.02 -22.35 -9.98
N ASP A 334 -26.48 -22.78 -11.15
CA ASP A 334 -25.66 -23.41 -12.19
C ASP A 334 -24.77 -22.41 -12.95
N HIS A 335 -25.10 -21.11 -12.89
CA HIS A 335 -24.35 -20.02 -13.52
C HIS A 335 -23.32 -19.38 -12.57
N VAL A 336 -23.27 -19.81 -11.30
CA VAL A 336 -22.35 -19.24 -10.30
C VAL A 336 -20.99 -19.93 -10.39
N ASP A 337 -19.95 -19.17 -10.70
CA ASP A 337 -18.59 -19.69 -10.89
C ASP A 337 -17.79 -19.75 -9.57
N LEU A 338 -18.03 -18.79 -8.68
CA LEU A 338 -17.17 -18.49 -7.54
C LEU A 338 -17.99 -18.15 -6.29
N MET A 339 -17.36 -18.30 -5.12
CA MET A 339 -17.93 -17.87 -3.85
C MET A 339 -16.88 -17.17 -2.99
N ASP A 340 -17.28 -16.12 -2.28
CA ASP A 340 -16.45 -15.44 -1.28
C ASP A 340 -15.92 -16.43 -0.21
N VAL A 341 -14.68 -16.25 0.27
CA VAL A 341 -14.05 -17.17 1.24
C VAL A 341 -14.59 -16.93 2.66
N SER A 342 -14.76 -15.66 3.04
CA SER A 342 -15.18 -15.27 4.38
C SER A 342 -15.85 -13.90 4.36
N PRO A 343 -16.88 -13.65 5.19
CA PRO A 343 -17.44 -12.31 5.35
C PRO A 343 -16.40 -11.26 5.78
N LYS A 344 -15.36 -11.67 6.52
CA LYS A 344 -14.26 -10.79 6.96
C LYS A 344 -13.39 -10.28 5.81
N GLN A 345 -13.51 -10.86 4.62
CA GLN A 345 -12.68 -10.45 3.48
C GLN A 345 -12.98 -9.03 3.00
N LEU A 346 -14.19 -8.52 3.26
CA LEU A 346 -14.63 -7.18 2.85
C LEU A 346 -13.89 -6.06 3.61
N VAL A 347 -13.53 -6.31 4.86
CA VAL A 347 -13.08 -5.27 5.80
C VAL A 347 -11.59 -5.39 6.08
N SER A 348 -11.00 -4.32 6.62
CA SER A 348 -9.61 -4.30 7.06
C SER A 348 -9.44 -5.02 8.40
N VAL A 349 -8.18 -5.13 8.84
CA VAL A 349 -7.81 -5.73 10.12
C VAL A 349 -8.45 -4.98 11.30
N ALA A 350 -8.47 -3.64 11.29
CA ALA A 350 -9.06 -2.86 12.37
C ALA A 350 -10.59 -2.99 12.42
N ALA A 351 -11.26 -2.85 11.27
CA ALA A 351 -12.71 -3.01 11.22
C ALA A 351 -13.14 -4.45 11.56
N ALA A 352 -12.33 -5.47 11.23
CA ALA A 352 -12.59 -6.86 11.59
C ALA A 352 -12.48 -7.15 13.10
N LEU A 353 -11.90 -6.25 13.90
CA LEU A 353 -11.85 -6.35 15.37
C LEU A 353 -13.10 -5.79 16.06
N ILE A 354 -13.99 -5.10 15.32
CA ILE A 354 -15.23 -4.56 15.91
C ILE A 354 -16.27 -5.69 15.99
N PRO A 355 -16.68 -6.11 17.20
CA PRO A 355 -17.77 -7.08 17.34
C PRO A 355 -19.10 -6.42 16.94
N PHE A 356 -20.02 -7.21 16.37
CA PHE A 356 -21.35 -6.75 15.93
C PHE A 356 -21.32 -5.61 14.89
N LEU A 357 -20.25 -5.54 14.08
CA LEU A 357 -20.06 -4.52 13.03
C LEU A 357 -21.28 -4.38 12.11
N GLU A 358 -22.00 -5.47 11.86
CA GLU A 358 -23.22 -5.51 11.05
C GLU A 358 -24.39 -4.70 11.62
N ASN A 359 -24.35 -4.36 12.91
CA ASN A 359 -25.38 -3.56 13.60
C ASN A 359 -24.98 -2.08 13.73
N ASP A 360 -23.75 -1.72 13.35
CA ASP A 360 -23.24 -0.36 13.43
C ASP A 360 -23.41 0.39 12.10
N ASP A 361 -23.68 1.69 12.21
CA ASP A 361 -23.61 2.58 11.04
C ASP A 361 -22.16 2.71 10.55
N ALA A 362 -21.97 2.81 9.23
CA ALA A 362 -20.65 2.85 8.61
C ALA A 362 -19.78 4.00 9.14
N ASN A 363 -20.35 5.17 9.45
CA ASN A 363 -19.57 6.30 9.98
C ASN A 363 -19.08 6.02 11.41
N ARG A 364 -19.89 5.34 12.22
CA ARG A 364 -19.48 4.92 13.58
C ARG A 364 -18.43 3.83 13.54
N ALA A 365 -18.55 2.88 12.62
CA ALA A 365 -17.53 1.87 12.38
C ALA A 365 -16.20 2.51 11.93
N LEU A 366 -16.25 3.52 11.07
CA LEU A 366 -15.08 4.31 10.65
C LEU A 366 -14.40 4.97 11.85
N MET A 367 -15.17 5.72 12.66
CA MET A 367 -14.65 6.36 13.87
C MET A 367 -14.07 5.33 14.85
N GLY A 368 -14.77 4.22 15.09
CA GLY A 368 -14.32 3.13 15.95
C GLY A 368 -12.98 2.54 15.49
N SER A 369 -12.85 2.23 14.20
CA SER A 369 -11.60 1.70 13.63
C SER A 369 -10.44 2.69 13.75
N ASN A 370 -10.70 3.99 13.59
CA ASN A 370 -9.70 5.04 13.75
C ASN A 370 -9.29 5.24 15.22
N MET A 371 -10.24 5.22 16.15
CA MET A 371 -10.01 5.39 17.59
C MET A 371 -9.24 4.21 18.20
N GLN A 372 -9.48 2.98 17.73
CA GLN A 372 -8.71 1.80 18.19
C GLN A 372 -7.20 1.96 17.99
N ARG A 373 -6.76 2.63 16.91
CA ARG A 373 -5.33 2.88 16.64
C ARG A 373 -4.69 3.92 17.56
N GLN A 374 -5.50 4.68 18.28
CA GLN A 374 -5.06 5.73 19.20
C GLN A 374 -5.03 5.26 20.67
N ALA A 375 -5.57 4.07 20.96
CA ALA A 375 -5.54 3.51 22.30
C ALA A 375 -4.09 3.30 22.77
N VAL A 376 -3.74 3.90 23.90
CA VAL A 376 -2.39 3.79 24.47
C VAL A 376 -2.25 2.52 25.31
N PRO A 377 -1.06 1.88 25.36
CA PRO A 377 -0.86 0.68 26.16
C PRO A 377 -0.98 0.96 27.66
N LEU A 378 -1.77 0.13 28.34
CA LEU A 378 -1.98 0.19 29.78
C LEU A 378 -0.91 -0.60 30.52
N VAL A 379 -0.68 -0.27 31.80
CA VAL A 379 0.18 -1.05 32.70
C VAL A 379 -0.32 -2.50 32.83
N ARG A 380 -1.65 -2.68 32.83
CA ARG A 380 -2.36 -3.96 32.84
C ARG A 380 -3.47 -3.93 31.81
N ALA A 381 -3.16 -4.43 30.62
CA ALA A 381 -4.17 -4.70 29.60
C ALA A 381 -4.92 -5.99 29.93
N GLU A 382 -6.15 -6.11 29.42
CA GLU A 382 -6.99 -7.30 29.61
C GLU A 382 -7.64 -7.66 28.27
N ALA A 383 -7.61 -8.94 27.91
CA ALA A 383 -8.22 -9.41 26.66
C ALA A 383 -9.73 -9.04 26.63
N PRO A 384 -10.26 -8.64 25.46
CA PRO A 384 -11.67 -8.26 25.35
C PRO A 384 -12.57 -9.46 25.63
N PHE A 385 -13.57 -9.30 26.51
CA PHE A 385 -14.55 -10.38 26.76
C PHE A 385 -15.42 -10.68 25.54
N VAL A 386 -15.62 -9.69 24.67
CA VAL A 386 -16.36 -9.81 23.43
C VAL A 386 -15.41 -9.47 22.29
N GLY A 387 -14.83 -10.50 21.68
CA GLY A 387 -13.90 -10.39 20.55
C GLY A 387 -14.42 -11.06 19.28
N THR A 388 -13.66 -10.96 18.20
CA THR A 388 -14.02 -11.53 16.88
C THR A 388 -13.15 -12.73 16.47
N GLY A 389 -12.12 -13.05 17.25
CA GLY A 389 -11.10 -14.05 16.96
C GLY A 389 -9.97 -13.54 16.06
N MET A 390 -9.92 -12.23 15.76
CA MET A 390 -8.81 -11.61 15.04
C MET A 390 -7.68 -11.17 15.98
N GLU A 391 -7.95 -11.09 17.27
CA GLU A 391 -7.08 -10.57 18.32
C GLU A 391 -5.73 -11.30 18.36
N ALA A 392 -5.75 -12.63 18.49
CA ALA A 392 -4.55 -13.48 18.43
C ALA A 392 -3.74 -13.29 17.14
N VAL A 393 -4.43 -13.13 16.00
CA VAL A 393 -3.77 -12.96 14.70
C VAL A 393 -3.04 -11.62 14.65
N VAL A 394 -3.68 -10.54 15.11
CA VAL A 394 -3.07 -9.20 15.16
C VAL A 394 -1.91 -9.17 16.14
N ALA A 395 -2.07 -9.72 17.34
CA ALA A 395 -1.01 -9.76 18.35
C ALA A 395 0.24 -10.50 17.85
N ARG A 396 0.05 -11.68 17.23
CA ARG A 396 1.15 -12.47 16.66
C ARG A 396 1.80 -11.79 15.46
N ASP A 397 1.01 -11.35 14.49
CA ASP A 397 1.53 -10.88 13.20
C ASP A 397 2.11 -9.45 13.29
N SER A 398 1.80 -8.71 14.36
CA SER A 398 2.40 -7.39 14.64
C SER A 398 3.86 -7.48 15.04
N GLY A 399 4.26 -8.63 15.63
CA GLY A 399 5.54 -8.80 16.30
C GLY A 399 5.60 -8.19 17.71
N ALA A 400 4.48 -7.68 18.24
CA ALA A 400 4.41 -7.22 19.62
C ALA A 400 4.54 -8.40 20.59
N ALA A 401 3.78 -9.47 20.34
CA ALA A 401 3.93 -10.74 21.04
C ALA A 401 5.06 -11.58 20.43
N VAL A 402 5.80 -12.31 21.27
CA VAL A 402 6.91 -13.16 20.83
C VAL A 402 6.39 -14.57 20.62
N SER A 403 6.57 -15.11 19.42
CA SER A 403 6.21 -16.49 19.08
C SER A 403 7.42 -17.44 19.07
N ALA A 404 7.18 -18.70 19.44
CA ALA A 404 8.17 -19.77 19.36
C ALA A 404 8.48 -20.12 17.90
N LYS A 405 9.76 -20.21 17.56
CA LYS A 405 10.24 -20.48 16.18
C LYS A 405 10.26 -21.96 15.87
N ARG A 406 10.52 -22.77 16.89
CA ARG A 406 10.61 -24.23 16.86
C ARG A 406 9.89 -24.79 18.08
N SER A 407 9.31 -25.97 17.92
CA SER A 407 8.75 -26.76 19.00
C SER A 407 9.87 -27.16 19.97
N GLY A 408 9.60 -27.12 21.26
CA GLY A 408 10.63 -27.37 22.26
C GLY A 408 10.13 -27.38 23.70
N ILE A 409 11.08 -27.45 24.62
CA ILE A 409 10.84 -27.36 26.06
C ILE A 409 11.56 -26.13 26.60
N VAL A 410 10.85 -25.34 27.40
CA VAL A 410 11.39 -24.13 28.03
C VAL A 410 12.41 -24.54 29.11
N ASP A 411 13.66 -24.14 28.93
CA ASP A 411 14.76 -24.45 29.84
C ASP A 411 15.00 -23.35 30.87
N GLN A 412 14.90 -22.08 30.46
CA GLN A 412 15.05 -20.92 31.34
C GLN A 412 14.07 -19.82 30.99
N VAL A 413 13.50 -19.19 32.02
CA VAL A 413 12.64 -18.02 31.89
C VAL A 413 13.15 -16.95 32.84
N ASP A 414 13.38 -15.77 32.30
CA ASP A 414 13.68 -14.54 33.02
C ASP A 414 12.85 -13.40 32.42
N ALA A 415 12.71 -12.29 33.14
CA ALA A 415 12.03 -11.10 32.66
C ALA A 415 12.70 -10.51 31.41
N THR A 416 13.98 -10.80 31.16
CA THR A 416 14.75 -10.28 30.02
C THR A 416 14.92 -11.28 28.87
N ARG A 417 14.79 -12.58 29.13
CA ARG A 417 15.03 -13.61 28.13
C ARG A 417 14.31 -14.92 28.41
N ILE A 418 13.97 -15.63 27.34
CA ILE A 418 13.42 -16.99 27.38
C ILE A 418 14.35 -17.90 26.58
N VAL A 419 14.64 -19.08 27.11
CA VAL A 419 15.53 -20.06 26.49
C VAL A 419 14.73 -21.35 26.25
N ILE A 420 14.59 -21.75 24.99
CA ILE A 420 13.84 -22.94 24.58
C ILE A 420 14.81 -23.94 23.98
N ARG A 421 14.82 -25.16 24.52
CA ARG A 421 15.54 -26.29 23.93
C ARG A 421 14.68 -26.88 22.82
N ALA A 422 15.13 -26.79 21.59
CA ALA A 422 14.38 -27.30 20.44
C ALA A 422 14.30 -28.84 20.50
N THR A 423 13.11 -29.39 20.27
CA THR A 423 12.91 -30.85 20.13
C THR A 423 12.88 -31.30 18.67
N GLU A 424 12.72 -30.35 17.75
CA GLU A 424 12.63 -30.55 16.30
C GLU A 424 13.71 -29.73 15.56
N ASP A 425 14.01 -30.09 14.31
CA ASP A 425 15.07 -29.47 13.49
C ASP A 425 16.45 -29.47 14.18
N LEU A 426 16.88 -30.66 14.61
CA LEU A 426 18.18 -30.93 15.24
C LEU A 426 19.32 -31.00 14.21
N ASP A 427 19.41 -30.01 13.34
CA ASP A 427 20.55 -29.86 12.43
C ASP A 427 21.84 -29.68 13.28
N PRO A 428 22.84 -30.57 13.16
CA PRO A 428 24.07 -30.51 13.96
C PRO A 428 24.88 -29.22 13.74
N SER A 429 24.64 -28.52 12.62
CA SER A 429 25.30 -27.24 12.32
C SER A 429 24.69 -26.04 13.06
N LYS A 430 23.50 -26.21 13.68
CA LYS A 430 22.77 -25.14 14.37
C LYS A 430 22.76 -25.37 15.88
N SER A 431 22.62 -24.28 16.63
CA SER A 431 22.37 -24.36 18.07
C SER A 431 21.06 -25.12 18.33
N GLY A 432 21.10 -26.15 19.17
CA GLY A 432 19.92 -26.89 19.66
C GLY A 432 19.06 -26.10 20.65
N VAL A 433 19.41 -24.83 20.91
CA VAL A 433 18.73 -23.92 21.83
C VAL A 433 18.41 -22.62 21.11
N ASP A 434 17.17 -22.17 21.25
CA ASP A 434 16.69 -20.85 20.83
C ASP A 434 16.66 -19.89 22.02
N ILE A 435 17.26 -18.71 21.85
CA ILE A 435 17.28 -17.66 22.86
C ILE A 435 16.46 -16.48 22.35
N TYR A 436 15.42 -16.13 23.11
CA TYR A 436 14.54 -14.99 22.86
C TYR A 436 14.88 -13.89 23.84
N ARG A 437 15.28 -12.72 23.35
CA ARG A 437 15.53 -11.53 24.18
C ARG A 437 14.30 -10.63 24.15
N LEU A 438 13.78 -10.32 25.33
CA LEU A 438 12.57 -9.51 25.48
C LEU A 438 12.92 -8.02 25.51
N GLN A 439 12.09 -7.20 24.87
CA GLN A 439 12.20 -5.75 24.95
C GLN A 439 11.65 -5.26 26.29
N LYS A 440 12.43 -4.46 27.03
CA LYS A 440 12.05 -3.95 28.35
C LYS A 440 12.09 -2.43 28.37
N PHE A 441 10.96 -1.82 28.72
CA PHE A 441 10.80 -0.37 28.92
C PHE A 441 11.47 0.48 27.82
N GLN A 442 11.23 0.11 26.56
CA GLN A 442 11.73 0.88 25.42
C GLN A 442 10.73 1.96 25.04
N ARG A 443 11.25 3.13 24.66
CA ARG A 443 10.44 4.24 24.14
C ARG A 443 9.91 3.91 22.74
N SER A 444 8.64 4.18 22.49
CA SER A 444 8.06 4.20 21.14
C SER A 444 8.16 5.59 20.49
N ASN A 445 7.87 5.69 19.19
CA ASN A 445 7.81 6.97 18.49
C ASN A 445 6.79 7.96 19.09
N GLN A 446 5.73 7.47 19.73
CA GLN A 446 4.69 8.28 20.39
C GLN A 446 4.94 8.42 21.90
N SER A 447 6.17 8.18 22.37
CA SER A 447 6.56 8.28 23.79
C SER A 447 5.74 7.36 24.72
N THR A 448 5.18 6.27 24.18
CA THR A 448 4.59 5.19 24.97
C THR A 448 5.66 4.15 25.35
N CYS A 449 5.31 3.19 26.21
CA CYS A 449 6.20 2.15 26.67
C CYS A 449 6.02 0.83 25.92
N ILE A 450 7.10 0.32 25.33
CA ILE A 450 7.19 -1.04 24.78
C ILE A 450 7.84 -1.93 25.84
N ASN A 451 7.07 -2.89 26.35
CA ASN A 451 7.53 -3.82 27.38
C ASN A 451 6.94 -5.20 27.15
N GLN A 452 7.82 -6.20 27.03
CA GLN A 452 7.44 -7.60 26.87
C GLN A 452 7.54 -8.36 28.20
N ARG A 453 6.63 -9.31 28.41
CA ARG A 453 6.52 -10.11 29.63
C ARG A 453 6.43 -11.59 29.26
N PRO A 454 7.24 -12.47 29.88
CA PRO A 454 7.16 -13.91 29.61
C PRO A 454 5.81 -14.46 30.09
N LEU A 455 5.24 -15.38 29.31
CA LEU A 455 4.01 -16.11 29.64
C LEU A 455 4.27 -17.54 30.11
N VAL A 456 5.32 -18.14 29.57
CA VAL A 456 5.69 -19.54 29.82
C VAL A 456 6.49 -19.71 31.10
N HIS A 457 6.44 -20.91 31.65
CA HIS A 457 7.22 -21.34 32.81
C HIS A 457 8.30 -22.34 32.40
N VAL A 458 9.33 -22.48 33.23
CA VAL A 458 10.37 -23.48 33.02
C VAL A 458 9.76 -24.89 33.07
N GLY A 459 10.05 -25.69 32.05
CA GLY A 459 9.50 -27.04 31.89
C GLY A 459 8.28 -27.12 30.96
N ASP A 460 7.68 -25.99 30.57
CA ASP A 460 6.56 -25.99 29.63
C ASP A 460 7.00 -26.51 28.25
N ARG A 461 6.11 -27.26 27.61
CA ARG A 461 6.27 -27.71 26.23
C ARG A 461 5.53 -26.73 25.33
N VAL A 462 6.25 -26.20 24.34
CA VAL A 462 5.73 -25.22 23.39
C VAL A 462 5.83 -25.76 21.97
N GLU A 463 4.83 -25.47 21.16
CA GLU A 463 4.81 -25.79 19.74
C GLU A 463 5.29 -24.60 18.91
N LYS A 464 5.72 -24.88 17.67
CA LYS A 464 6.07 -23.83 16.72
C LYS A 464 4.88 -22.91 16.48
N GLY A 465 5.05 -21.63 16.77
CA GLY A 465 4.04 -20.59 16.61
C GLY A 465 3.32 -20.18 17.89
N ASP A 466 3.49 -20.92 19.00
CA ASP A 466 2.91 -20.55 20.28
C ASP A 466 3.46 -19.22 20.79
N ILE A 467 2.61 -18.43 21.44
CA ILE A 467 3.03 -17.17 22.06
C ILE A 467 3.71 -17.46 23.40
N ILE A 468 4.97 -17.04 23.51
CA ILE A 468 5.81 -17.29 24.69
C ILE A 468 6.00 -16.04 25.56
N ALA A 469 5.77 -14.86 24.99
CA ALA A 469 5.78 -13.59 25.73
C ALA A 469 4.77 -12.61 25.13
N ASP A 470 4.05 -11.92 26.01
CA ASP A 470 3.20 -10.80 25.65
C ASP A 470 4.03 -9.54 25.45
N GLY A 471 3.52 -8.64 24.62
CA GLY A 471 4.04 -7.29 24.39
C GLY A 471 3.16 -6.19 24.97
N PRO A 472 3.32 -4.95 24.49
CA PRO A 472 2.41 -3.87 24.83
C PRO A 472 1.01 -4.14 24.25
N SER A 473 -0.04 -3.87 25.03
CA SER A 473 -1.44 -4.06 24.61
C SER A 473 -1.76 -5.49 24.14
N THR A 474 -1.21 -6.50 24.82
CA THR A 474 -1.57 -7.92 24.61
C THR A 474 -1.76 -8.62 25.95
N ASP A 475 -2.63 -9.62 25.97
CA ASP A 475 -2.92 -10.45 27.14
C ASP A 475 -3.12 -11.90 26.70
N LEU A 476 -2.27 -12.81 27.19
CA LEU A 476 -2.25 -14.24 26.86
C LEU A 476 -2.20 -14.51 25.35
N GLY A 477 -1.49 -13.67 24.60
CA GLY A 477 -1.36 -13.76 23.15
C GLY A 477 -2.51 -13.15 22.34
N ASP A 478 -3.54 -12.61 22.98
CA ASP A 478 -4.59 -11.81 22.33
C ASP A 478 -4.27 -10.32 22.36
N LEU A 479 -4.76 -9.59 21.37
CA LEU A 479 -4.71 -8.13 21.35
C LEU A 479 -5.63 -7.56 22.44
N ALA A 480 -5.05 -6.79 23.36
CA ALA A 480 -5.72 -6.17 24.49
C ALA A 480 -5.45 -4.66 24.46
N LEU A 481 -6.24 -3.91 23.68
CA LEU A 481 -6.06 -2.46 23.54
C LEU A 481 -6.47 -1.66 24.78
N GLY A 482 -7.22 -2.26 25.70
CA GLY A 482 -7.74 -1.59 26.89
C GLY A 482 -8.10 -2.58 27.99
N ARG A 483 -9.18 -2.28 28.72
CA ARG A 483 -9.70 -3.13 29.79
C ARG A 483 -11.22 -3.18 29.78
N ASN A 484 -11.78 -4.33 30.13
CA ASN A 484 -13.23 -4.50 30.29
C ASN A 484 -13.70 -3.74 31.55
N VAL A 485 -14.81 -3.00 31.46
CA VAL A 485 -15.40 -2.28 32.58
C VAL A 485 -16.92 -2.50 32.65
N LEU A 486 -17.48 -2.42 33.86
CA LEU A 486 -18.93 -2.48 34.04
C LEU A 486 -19.54 -1.11 33.70
N VAL A 487 -20.38 -1.08 32.66
CA VAL A 487 -21.05 0.13 32.18
C VAL A 487 -22.56 0.04 32.42
N ALA A 488 -23.16 1.13 32.88
CA ALA A 488 -24.60 1.27 33.02
C ALA A 488 -25.09 2.43 32.14
N PHE A 489 -26.09 2.16 31.29
CA PHE A 489 -26.71 3.17 30.44
C PHE A 489 -27.88 3.82 31.18
N MET A 490 -27.65 4.96 31.80
CA MET A 490 -28.68 5.78 32.44
C MET A 490 -28.25 7.25 32.54
N PRO A 491 -29.18 8.22 32.49
CA PRO A 491 -28.86 9.59 32.81
C PRO A 491 -28.49 9.70 34.30
N TRP A 492 -27.39 10.37 34.62
CA TRP A 492 -26.92 10.54 35.99
C TRP A 492 -26.65 12.01 36.32
N ASN A 493 -27.68 12.69 36.85
CA ASN A 493 -27.61 14.10 37.29
C ASN A 493 -27.04 15.08 36.23
N GLY A 494 -27.10 14.73 34.95
CA GLY A 494 -26.53 15.52 33.86
C GLY A 494 -25.01 15.43 33.70
N TYR A 495 -24.30 14.63 34.51
CA TYR A 495 -22.84 14.47 34.38
C TYR A 495 -22.42 13.69 33.14
N ASN A 496 -23.32 12.91 32.57
CA ASN A 496 -23.15 12.23 31.29
C ASN A 496 -23.97 12.91 30.17
N TYR A 497 -24.05 14.24 30.21
CA TYR A 497 -24.65 15.01 29.12
C TYR A 497 -23.75 14.98 27.87
N GLU A 498 -24.38 14.93 26.69
CA GLU A 498 -23.73 14.68 25.40
C GLU A 498 -22.86 13.41 25.42
N ASP A 499 -21.58 13.50 25.10
CA ASP A 499 -20.63 12.38 25.03
C ASP A 499 -19.76 12.26 26.30
N SER A 500 -20.16 12.94 27.38
CA SER A 500 -19.42 12.90 28.65
C SER A 500 -19.57 11.55 29.35
N ILE A 501 -18.47 11.05 29.91
CA ILE A 501 -18.43 9.79 30.65
C ILE A 501 -18.22 10.07 32.14
N LEU A 502 -19.10 9.52 32.98
CA LEU A 502 -18.92 9.54 34.43
C LEU A 502 -18.17 8.28 34.88
N LEU A 503 -17.02 8.46 35.51
CA LEU A 503 -16.18 7.37 35.99
C LEU A 503 -16.33 7.19 37.50
N SER A 504 -16.31 5.93 37.95
CA SER A 504 -16.21 5.61 39.38
C SER A 504 -14.79 5.87 39.87
N GLU A 505 -14.64 6.40 41.08
CA GLU A 505 -13.34 6.58 41.74
C GLU A 505 -12.54 5.26 41.85
N ARG A 506 -13.24 4.11 41.85
CA ARG A 506 -12.61 2.78 41.81
C ARG A 506 -11.72 2.57 40.58
N ILE A 507 -12.09 3.15 39.42
CA ILE A 507 -11.29 3.05 38.18
C ILE A 507 -9.90 3.66 38.39
N VAL A 508 -9.82 4.75 39.16
CA VAL A 508 -8.55 5.42 39.50
C VAL A 508 -7.80 4.63 40.58
N ALA A 509 -8.50 4.21 41.65
CA ALA A 509 -7.88 3.49 42.75
C ALA A 509 -7.28 2.14 42.34
N ASP A 510 -7.88 1.46 41.36
CA ASP A 510 -7.46 0.15 40.86
C ASP A 510 -6.48 0.24 39.66
N ASP A 511 -5.97 1.44 39.34
CA ASP A 511 -5.04 1.72 38.22
C ASP A 511 -5.53 1.14 36.87
N VAL A 512 -6.84 1.22 36.61
CA VAL A 512 -7.47 0.53 35.47
C VAL A 512 -6.96 1.06 34.14
N PHE A 513 -6.81 2.38 34.01
CA PHE A 513 -6.38 3.05 32.77
C PHE A 513 -5.02 3.74 32.89
N THR A 514 -4.20 3.34 33.87
CA THR A 514 -2.84 3.89 34.05
C THR A 514 -1.92 3.42 32.92
N SER A 515 -1.20 4.36 32.29
CA SER A 515 -0.22 4.12 31.21
C SER A 515 1.18 4.61 31.60
N ILE A 516 2.21 4.09 30.93
CA ILE A 516 3.61 4.52 31.12
C ILE A 516 4.05 5.29 29.88
N HIS A 517 4.58 6.48 30.11
CA HIS A 517 5.17 7.34 29.08
C HIS A 517 6.67 7.49 29.31
N ILE A 518 7.44 7.45 28.22
CA ILE A 518 8.89 7.56 28.24
C ILE A 518 9.28 8.71 27.32
N GLU A 519 9.84 9.76 27.91
CA GLU A 519 10.35 10.93 27.21
C GLU A 519 11.88 10.90 27.20
N GLU A 520 12.46 11.44 26.14
CA GLU A 520 13.91 11.53 25.95
C GLU A 520 14.28 12.99 25.79
N PHE A 521 15.19 13.44 26.65
CA PHE A 521 15.70 14.79 26.65
C PHE A 521 17.18 14.75 26.28
N GLU A 522 17.55 15.44 25.21
CA GLU A 522 18.93 15.53 24.75
C GLU A 522 19.51 16.90 25.13
N VAL A 523 20.69 16.88 25.75
CA VAL A 523 21.51 18.07 26.02
C VAL A 523 22.81 17.93 25.25
N ALA A 524 23.17 18.95 24.49
CA ALA A 524 24.40 18.96 23.69
C ALA A 524 25.24 20.18 24.04
N ALA A 525 26.48 19.94 24.46
CA ALA A 525 27.50 20.97 24.60
C ALA A 525 28.12 21.28 23.23
N ARG A 526 28.22 22.57 22.89
CA ARG A 526 28.74 23.02 21.59
C ARG A 526 30.02 23.85 21.74
N ASP A 527 30.86 23.77 20.71
CA ASP A 527 31.96 24.71 20.55
C ASP A 527 31.43 26.06 20.05
N THR A 528 31.48 27.07 20.92
CA THR A 528 31.14 28.44 20.55
C THR A 528 32.39 29.23 20.21
N LYS A 529 32.22 30.41 19.62
CA LYS A 529 33.34 31.34 19.36
C LYS A 529 34.02 31.84 20.63
N LEU A 530 33.32 31.80 21.77
CA LEU A 530 33.81 32.27 23.06
C LEU A 530 34.51 31.16 23.86
N GLY A 531 34.36 29.91 23.42
CA GLY A 531 34.91 28.72 24.08
C GLY A 531 33.96 27.52 23.96
N PRO A 532 34.45 26.33 24.28
CA PRO A 532 33.61 25.14 24.44
C PRO A 532 32.62 25.32 25.59
N GLU A 533 31.37 24.93 25.39
CA GLU A 533 30.45 24.70 26.50
C GLU A 533 30.83 23.40 27.23
N GLU A 534 30.66 23.36 28.54
CA GLU A 534 30.97 22.19 29.36
C GLU A 534 29.71 21.72 30.09
N ILE A 535 29.50 20.39 30.12
CA ILE A 535 28.51 19.76 31.00
C ILE A 535 29.22 19.51 32.33
N THR A 536 28.80 20.22 33.37
CA THR A 536 29.40 20.15 34.71
C THR A 536 28.34 20.35 35.79
N ARG A 537 28.63 19.84 36.99
CA ARG A 537 27.84 20.08 38.19
C ARG A 537 27.98 21.51 38.73
N ASP A 538 29.05 22.22 38.37
CA ASP A 538 29.31 23.58 38.84
C ASP A 538 28.45 24.62 38.10
N ILE A 539 27.17 24.70 38.51
CA ILE A 539 26.19 25.59 37.88
C ILE A 539 26.08 26.90 38.67
N PRO A 540 26.36 28.06 38.07
CA PRO A 540 26.34 29.35 38.76
C PRO A 540 24.93 29.72 39.22
N ASN A 541 24.81 30.28 40.43
CA ASN A 541 23.56 30.74 41.04
C ASN A 541 22.51 29.65 41.30
N VAL A 542 22.89 28.37 41.33
CA VAL A 542 22.00 27.26 41.69
C VAL A 542 22.30 26.81 43.12
N ALA A 543 21.25 26.58 43.91
CA ALA A 543 21.39 26.09 45.28
C ALA A 543 21.87 24.62 45.30
N GLU A 544 22.67 24.24 46.31
CA GLU A 544 23.16 22.85 46.44
C GLU A 544 22.04 21.81 46.49
N GLU A 545 20.86 22.18 47.00
CA GLU A 545 19.70 21.30 47.08
C GLU A 545 19.19 20.86 45.69
N ALA A 546 19.27 21.74 44.69
CA ALA A 546 18.92 21.40 43.30
C ALA A 546 19.99 20.52 42.63
N LEU A 547 21.24 20.56 43.10
CA LEU A 547 22.34 19.73 42.62
C LEU A 547 22.38 18.35 43.27
N ARG A 548 21.47 18.05 44.22
CA ARG A 548 21.48 16.80 45.00
C ARG A 548 21.36 15.55 44.14
N ASN A 549 20.61 15.63 43.05
CA ASN A 549 20.34 14.50 42.16
C ASN A 549 21.37 14.36 41.03
N LEU A 550 22.39 15.23 40.98
CA LEU A 550 23.45 15.19 39.98
C LEU A 550 24.70 14.48 40.51
N ASP A 551 25.35 13.73 39.62
CA ASP A 551 26.67 13.16 39.84
C ASP A 551 27.78 14.20 39.70
N GLU A 552 29.04 13.79 39.89
CA GLU A 552 30.20 14.68 39.80
C GLU A 552 30.38 15.29 38.40
N ALA A 553 29.84 14.66 37.36
CA ALA A 553 29.88 15.14 35.98
C ALA A 553 28.69 16.06 35.64
N GLY A 554 27.74 16.28 36.56
CA GLY A 554 26.54 17.06 36.30
C GLY A 554 25.43 16.26 35.60
N ILE A 555 25.48 14.92 35.64
CA ILE A 555 24.48 14.01 35.06
C ILE A 555 23.56 13.50 36.16
N ILE A 556 22.26 13.40 35.86
CA ILE A 556 21.28 12.90 36.82
C ILE A 556 21.46 11.40 37.11
N TYR A 557 21.30 11.00 38.38
CA TYR A 557 21.32 9.58 38.75
C TYR A 557 20.12 8.82 38.17
N ILE A 558 20.37 7.61 37.68
CA ILE A 558 19.31 6.69 37.22
C ILE A 558 18.42 6.33 38.42
N GLY A 559 17.11 6.54 38.27
CA GLY A 559 16.11 6.29 39.31
C GLY A 559 15.79 7.49 40.19
N ALA A 560 16.38 8.67 39.95
CA ALA A 560 15.97 9.90 40.62
C ALA A 560 14.57 10.34 40.14
N GLU A 561 13.69 10.64 41.08
CA GLU A 561 12.40 11.28 40.80
C GLU A 561 12.61 12.79 40.63
N VAL A 562 12.08 13.32 39.54
CA VAL A 562 12.21 14.74 39.17
C VAL A 562 10.85 15.41 39.04
N GLN A 563 10.80 16.71 39.29
CA GLN A 563 9.64 17.55 39.07
C GLN A 563 9.96 18.60 38.00
N PRO A 564 8.95 19.25 37.40
CA PRO A 564 9.18 20.35 36.47
C PRO A 564 9.99 21.48 37.13
N GLY A 565 11.10 21.85 36.49
CA GLY A 565 12.11 22.78 37.02
C GLY A 565 13.49 22.16 36.89
#